data_AF-A0A484L595-F1
#
_entry.id   AF-A0A484L595-F1
#
_cell.length_a   1.000
_cell.length_b   1.000
_cell.length_c   1.000
_cell.angle_alpha   90.00
_cell.angle_beta   90.00
_cell.angle_gamma   90.00
#
_symmetry.space_group_name_H-M   'P 1'
#
loop_
_entity.id
_entity.type
_entity.pdbx_description
1 polymer ?
#
loop_
_entity_poly.entity_id
_entity_poly.type
_entity_poly.pdbx_seq_one_letter_code
_entity_poly.pdbx_strand_id
1 'polypeptide(L)' 'MKNYSVIAILSLAVLFFTMLPPSAGEANFCPGAFTAKGVCASIDCGDLALFHWPASSMPHGCVCSEAGPNQSLCTCQIVC' A
#
# COMPACT_ATOMS: atom_id res chain seq x y z
N MET A 1 -11.05 14.01 -46.12
CA MET A 1 -10.94 14.47 -44.72
C MET A 1 -11.27 13.35 -43.72
N LYS A 2 -10.71 12.14 -43.87
CA LYS A 2 -11.06 10.98 -43.01
C LYS A 2 -9.88 10.44 -42.20
N ASN A 3 -8.64 10.81 -42.57
CA ASN A 3 -7.41 10.26 -42.00
C ASN A 3 -6.77 11.19 -40.96
N TYR A 4 -7.06 12.49 -41.00
CA TYR A 4 -6.51 13.47 -40.05
C TYR A 4 -7.01 13.26 -38.62
N SER A 5 -8.25 12.81 -38.46
CA SER A 5 -8.84 12.51 -37.15
C SER A 5 -8.15 11.34 -36.46
N VAL A 6 -7.74 10.33 -37.22
CA VAL A 6 -7.04 9.15 -36.68
C VAL A 6 -5.62 9.52 -36.23
N ILE A 7 -4.94 10.36 -37.02
CA ILE A 7 -3.60 10.86 -36.70
C ILE A 7 -3.65 11.72 -35.42
N ALA A 8 -4.64 12.62 -35.29
CA ALA A 8 -4.77 13.46 -34.11
C ALA A 8 -4.97 12.64 -32.81
N ILE A 9 -5.75 11.57 -32.86
CA ILE A 9 -6.01 10.70 -31.71
C ILE A 9 -4.74 9.91 -31.32
N LEU A 10 -3.99 9.41 -32.31
CA LEU A 10 -2.72 8.72 -32.08
C LEU A 10 -1.66 9.65 -31.46
N SER A 11 -1.54 10.87 -31.96
CA SER A 11 -0.61 11.87 -31.41
C SER A 11 -0.93 12.22 -29.95
N LEU A 12 -2.21 12.33 -29.62
CA LEU A 12 -2.66 12.63 -28.26
C LEU A 12 -2.39 11.47 -27.30
N ALA A 13 -2.57 10.23 -27.76
CA ALA A 13 -2.28 9.03 -26.96
C ALA A 13 -0.78 8.92 -26.65
N VAL A 14 0.09 9.16 -27.64
CA VAL A 14 1.55 9.10 -27.45
C VAL A 14 2.01 10.14 -26.41
N LEU A 15 1.50 11.37 -26.48
CA LEU A 15 1.80 12.40 -25.47
C LEU A 15 1.39 11.96 -24.06
N PHE A 16 0.22 11.33 -23.92
CA PHE A 16 -0.27 10.81 -22.65
C PHE A 16 0.67 9.72 -22.09
N PHE A 17 1.12 8.79 -22.92
CA PHE A 17 2.03 7.72 -22.50
C PHE A 17 3.44 8.24 -22.13
N THR A 18 3.93 9.30 -22.78
CA THR A 18 5.23 9.90 -22.41
C THR A 18 5.20 10.70 -21.12
N MET A 19 4.02 11.10 -20.65
CA MET A 19 3.86 11.81 -19.37
C MET A 19 3.65 10.87 -18.18
N LEU A 20 3.48 9.56 -18.41
CA LEU A 20 3.54 8.61 -17.31
C LEU A 20 4.98 8.59 -16.79
N PRO A 21 5.22 8.92 -15.52
CA PRO A 21 6.57 8.83 -14.97
C PRO A 21 7.07 7.39 -15.14
N PRO A 22 8.38 7.18 -15.39
CA PRO A 22 8.97 5.85 -15.36
C PRO A 22 8.53 5.20 -14.05
N SER A 23 8.10 3.93 -14.12
CA SER A 23 7.57 3.18 -12.99
C SER A 23 8.30 3.58 -11.71
N ALA A 24 7.53 4.10 -10.74
CA ALA A 24 8.03 4.41 -9.41
C ALA A 24 8.92 3.24 -8.96
N GLY A 25 10.14 3.54 -8.51
CA GLY A 25 11.15 2.54 -8.17
C GLY A 25 10.61 1.47 -7.21
N GLU A 26 11.38 0.40 -7.03
CA GLU A 26 11.05 -0.65 -6.07
C GLU A 26 10.55 -0.06 -4.75
N ALA A 27 9.36 -0.49 -4.31
CA ALA A 27 8.79 -0.05 -3.06
C ALA A 27 9.76 -0.39 -1.93
N ASN A 28 10.16 0.61 -1.13
CA ASN A 28 10.93 0.30 0.06
C ASN A 28 9.95 -0.16 1.14
N PHE A 29 10.41 -1.09 1.95
CA PHE A 29 9.59 -1.64 3.04
C PHE A 29 10.25 -1.27 4.36
N CYS A 30 9.48 -0.60 5.21
CA CYS A 30 9.87 -0.22 6.56
C CYS A 30 9.07 -1.02 7.58
N PRO A 31 9.65 -1.36 8.75
CA PRO A 31 8.89 -1.89 9.86
C PRO A 31 8.01 -0.79 10.47
N GLY A 32 6.71 -1.04 10.53
CA GLY A 32 5.73 -0.24 11.26
C GLY A 32 5.14 -1.04 12.42
N ALA A 33 4.84 -0.38 13.54
CA ALA A 33 4.25 -1.04 14.69
C ALA A 33 3.13 -0.22 15.32
N PHE A 34 2.10 -0.89 15.84
CA PHE A 34 0.99 -0.30 16.57
C PHE A 34 0.47 -1.25 17.64
N THR A 35 -0.16 -0.71 18.67
CA THR A 35 -0.78 -1.50 19.74
C THR A 35 -2.25 -1.75 19.45
N ALA A 36 -2.72 -2.95 19.82
CA ALA A 36 -4.10 -3.36 19.69
C ALA A 36 -4.66 -3.84 21.04
N LYS A 37 -5.97 -3.67 21.22
CA LYS A 37 -6.70 -4.26 22.35
C LYS A 37 -7.01 -5.71 22.02
N GLY A 38 -6.71 -6.62 22.94
CA GLY A 38 -6.83 -8.05 22.73
C GLY A 38 -5.48 -8.76 22.76
N VAL A 39 -5.54 -10.07 23.02
CA VAL A 39 -4.40 -10.98 22.94
C VAL A 39 -4.22 -11.49 21.51
N CYS A 40 -3.02 -11.92 21.15
CA CYS A 40 -2.70 -12.37 19.79
C CYS A 40 -3.51 -13.58 19.32
N ALA A 41 -4.05 -14.37 20.26
CA ALA A 41 -4.95 -15.49 19.94
C ALA A 41 -6.34 -15.04 19.44
N SER A 42 -6.70 -13.78 19.66
CA SER A 42 -8.07 -13.27 19.44
C SER A 42 -8.14 -12.12 18.44
N ILE A 43 -7.02 -11.67 17.89
CA ILE A 43 -6.97 -10.53 16.96
C ILE A 43 -6.26 -10.91 15.66
N ASP A 44 -6.59 -10.17 14.60
CA ASP A 44 -5.89 -10.24 13.32
C ASP A 44 -5.16 -8.92 13.07
N CYS A 45 -3.83 -8.93 13.20
CA CYS A 45 -3.02 -7.74 12.96
C CYS A 45 -3.05 -7.29 11.50
N GLY A 46 -3.29 -8.18 10.54
CA GLY A 46 -3.39 -7.83 9.12
C GLY A 46 -4.65 -7.01 8.84
N ASP A 47 -5.79 -7.45 9.36
CA ASP A 47 -7.05 -6.70 9.22
C ASP A 47 -6.98 -5.35 9.97
N LEU A 48 -6.48 -5.35 11.21
CA LEU A 48 -6.30 -4.13 11.99
C LEU A 48 -5.33 -3.13 11.33
N ALA A 49 -4.28 -3.63 10.66
CA ALA A 49 -3.33 -2.80 9.94
C ALA A 49 -3.98 -2.02 8.79
N LEU A 50 -4.99 -2.58 8.12
CA LEU A 50 -5.74 -1.89 7.06
C LEU A 50 -6.53 -0.68 7.57
N PHE A 51 -6.90 -0.68 8.85
CA PHE A 51 -7.55 0.46 9.51
C PHE A 51 -6.55 1.43 10.15
N HIS A 52 -5.35 0.97 10.45
CA HIS A 52 -4.32 1.77 11.10
C HIS A 52 -3.54 2.65 10.12
N TRP A 53 -3.18 2.10 8.95
CA TRP A 53 -2.40 2.81 7.94
C TRP A 53 -3.21 3.20 6.70
N PRO A 54 -2.83 4.28 6.00
CA PRO A 54 -3.45 4.63 4.72
C PRO A 54 -3.17 3.57 3.66
N ALA A 55 -4.04 3.48 2.66
CA ALA A 55 -3.92 2.49 1.58
C ALA A 55 -2.58 2.54 0.83
N SER A 56 -1.93 3.72 0.76
CA SER A 56 -0.61 3.90 0.15
C SER A 56 0.52 3.17 0.88
N SER A 57 0.35 2.85 2.17
CA SER A 57 1.34 2.14 2.98
C SER A 57 1.26 0.63 2.86
N MET A 58 0.20 0.09 2.24
CA MET A 58 0.05 -1.31 1.84
C MET A 58 0.69 -2.34 2.82
N PRO A 59 0.14 -2.47 4.04
CA PRO A 59 0.74 -3.30 5.08
C PRO A 59 0.73 -4.80 4.73
N HIS A 60 1.80 -5.50 5.07
CA HIS A 60 1.96 -6.92 4.82
C HIS A 60 2.93 -7.57 5.81
N GLY A 61 2.90 -8.91 5.90
CA GLY A 61 3.80 -9.67 6.77
C GLY A 61 3.64 -9.34 8.26
N CYS A 62 2.42 -9.04 8.71
CA CYS A 62 2.14 -8.65 10.07
C CYS A 62 2.40 -9.78 11.08
N VAL A 63 3.04 -9.44 12.19
CA VAL A 63 3.33 -10.33 13.31
C VAL A 63 2.73 -9.74 14.58
N CYS A 64 2.11 -10.59 15.39
CA CYS A 64 1.57 -10.22 16.69
C CYS A 64 2.51 -10.65 17.81
N SER A 65 2.67 -9.80 18.82
CA SER A 65 3.39 -10.09 20.06
C SER A 65 2.58 -9.61 21.27
N GLU A 66 2.59 -10.38 22.37
CA GLU A 66 1.89 -9.99 23.60
C GLU A 66 2.59 -8.76 24.23
N ALA A 67 1.82 -7.70 24.49
CA ALA A 67 2.33 -6.43 25.01
C ALA A 67 1.82 -6.13 26.44
N GLY A 68 0.91 -6.94 26.96
CA GLY A 68 0.37 -6.80 28.31
C GLY A 68 -0.94 -7.57 28.48
N PRO A 69 -1.57 -7.49 29.68
CA PRO A 69 -2.87 -8.12 29.89
C PRO A 69 -3.90 -7.52 28.93
N ASN A 70 -4.44 -8.37 28.05
CA ASN A 70 -5.40 -7.98 27.02
C ASN A 70 -4.88 -6.89 26.05
N GLN A 71 -3.57 -6.90 25.80
CA GLN A 71 -2.90 -5.98 24.88
C GLN A 71 -1.86 -6.72 24.03
N SER A 72 -1.77 -6.32 22.78
CA SER A 72 -0.84 -6.85 21.81
C SER A 72 -0.15 -5.74 21.03
N LEU A 73 1.03 -6.04 20.53
CA LEU A 73 1.82 -5.21 19.63
C LEU A 73 1.84 -5.91 18.27
N CYS A 74 1.24 -5.25 17.28
CA CYS A 74 1.26 -5.65 15.88
C CYS A 74 2.41 -4.95 15.17
N THR A 75 3.26 -5.73 14.50
CA THR A 75 4.39 -5.22 13.71
C THR A 75 4.23 -5.70 12.28
N CYS A 76 4.21 -4.80 11.30
CA CYS A 76 4.05 -5.11 9.87
C CYS A 76 5.17 -4.48 9.04
N GLN A 77 5.41 -4.99 7.85
CA GLN A 77 6.13 -4.26 6.82
C GLN A 77 5.14 -3.34 6.10
N ILE A 78 5.55 -2.09 5.86
CA ILE A 78 4.75 -1.09 5.16
C ILE A 78 5.59 -0.42 4.08
N VAL A 79 4.93 0.03 3.03
CA VAL A 79 5.55 0.85 1.98
C VAL A 79 5.97 2.20 2.56
N CYS A 80 7.24 2.50 2.36
CA CYS A 80 7.95 3.75 2.62
C CYS A 80 8.96 3.98 1.46
#